data_AF-A0A2J6QAT3-F1
#
_entry.id   AF-A0A2J6QAT3-F1
#
_cell.length_a   1.000
_cell.length_b   1.000
_cell.length_c   1.000
_cell.angle_alpha   90.00
_cell.angle_beta   90.00
_cell.angle_gamma   90.00
#
_symmetry.space_group_name_H-M   'P 1'
#
loop_
_entity.id
_entity.type
_entity.pdbx_description
1 polymer ?
#
loop_
_entity_poly.entity_id
_entity_poly.type
_entity_poly.pdbx_seq_one_letter_code
_entity_poly.pdbx_strand_id
1 'polypeptide(L)'
;MLCFKGGLFEVSASLAGPAGVPGLWPGIWTMGNLGRPGYRATTEGVWPYTYNSCDLGITPNQSDPDGVSYLPGQKLTSCSCAGKDHPSPGTGRGAPEIDILEGSVDPNNRIGVVTQSFQVAPFDVFWRPSSDFLAIPNYDTTQMNGYTGGPYQQAVSGTTLLNNQWYNGTQYQKYAFEYIPGTATGKIAWFVSEDPSFIMNGRAIGPNGNMTSREVSQEPMSFVLNLGISGAWGEIRKDSISLFPTSHSLSIWSNARDLLQILSPPPFLTEHVVDFAPVMADLVFPTIMHIDYVRIYQKAGQENITCDLPGYLTTEYIKNHPVAYMNLNLTSWSAANYSWPKNTLTGC
;
A
#
# COMPACT_ATOMS: atom_id res chain seq x y z
N MET A 1 14.09 -0.07 -12.78
CA MET A 1 13.47 -0.37 -11.47
C MET A 1 13.80 -1.83 -11.15
N LEU A 2 14.10 -2.17 -9.90
CA LEU A 2 14.25 -3.56 -9.47
C LEU A 2 12.86 -4.07 -9.07
N CYS A 3 12.46 -5.24 -9.59
CA CYS A 3 11.21 -5.89 -9.20
C CYS A 3 11.46 -7.33 -8.77
N PHE A 4 10.57 -7.85 -7.93
CA PHE A 4 10.57 -9.24 -7.50
C PHE A 4 9.15 -9.80 -7.40
N LYS A 5 9.02 -11.13 -7.40
CA LYS A 5 7.75 -11.82 -7.14
C LYS A 5 7.93 -12.99 -6.18
N GLY A 6 7.17 -12.96 -5.10
CA GLY A 6 7.24 -13.92 -4.00
C GLY A 6 8.52 -13.81 -3.19
N GLY A 7 8.66 -14.66 -2.17
CA GLY A 7 9.84 -14.73 -1.32
C GLY A 7 9.84 -13.70 -0.19
N LEU A 8 11.01 -13.48 0.42
CA LEU A 8 11.21 -12.65 1.60
C LEU A 8 11.82 -11.30 1.19
N PHE A 9 11.16 -10.21 1.59
CA PHE A 9 11.69 -8.86 1.50
C PHE A 9 11.99 -8.35 2.91
N GLU A 10 13.24 -8.02 3.17
CA GLU A 10 13.78 -7.69 4.50
C GLU A 10 14.55 -6.38 4.46
N VAL A 11 14.29 -5.52 5.45
CA VAL A 11 15.01 -4.25 5.63
C VAL A 11 15.46 -4.12 7.07
N SER A 12 16.73 -3.77 7.27
CA SER A 12 17.27 -3.34 8.57
C SER A 12 17.24 -1.82 8.61
N ALA A 13 16.45 -1.26 9.52
CA ALA A 13 16.22 0.17 9.61
C ALA A 13 16.20 0.68 11.06
N SER A 14 16.62 1.94 11.22
CA SER A 14 16.33 2.75 12.40
C SER A 14 15.36 3.85 11.98
N LEU A 15 14.17 3.87 12.56
CA LEU A 15 13.09 4.77 12.13
C LEU A 15 13.39 6.22 12.50
N ALA A 16 12.81 7.15 11.73
CA ALA A 16 12.93 8.57 12.03
C ALA A 16 12.20 8.89 13.34
N GLY A 17 12.88 9.54 14.27
CA GLY A 17 12.34 9.93 15.57
C GLY A 17 12.19 11.44 15.73
N PRO A 18 11.96 11.92 16.97
CA PRO A 18 12.07 11.17 18.22
C PRO A 18 11.02 10.06 18.36
N ALA A 19 11.40 8.92 18.94
CA ALA A 19 10.48 7.83 19.21
C ALA A 19 9.32 8.29 20.10
N GLY A 20 8.12 7.77 19.85
CA GLY A 20 6.94 8.11 20.64
C GLY A 20 6.42 9.54 20.41
N VAL A 21 6.94 10.28 19.43
CA VAL A 21 6.40 11.58 18.99
C VAL A 21 5.62 11.40 17.68
N PRO A 22 4.32 11.72 17.63
CA PRO A 22 3.50 11.57 16.43
C PRO A 22 3.87 12.60 15.36
N GLY A 23 3.38 12.41 14.13
CA GLY A 23 3.53 13.35 13.01
C GLY A 23 4.53 12.94 11.92
N LEU A 24 5.43 11.98 12.20
CA LEU A 24 6.24 11.31 11.17
C LEU A 24 5.55 10.04 10.68
N TRP A 25 5.76 9.71 9.41
CA TRP A 25 5.28 8.48 8.78
C TRP A 25 6.42 7.84 7.98
N PRO A 26 7.31 7.08 8.63
CA PRO A 26 8.28 6.26 7.91
C PRO A 26 7.55 5.08 7.24
N GLY A 27 7.75 4.90 5.95
CA GLY A 27 7.13 3.85 5.15
C GLY A 27 8.19 2.94 4.51
N ILE A 28 8.00 1.64 4.64
CA ILE A 28 8.72 0.62 3.87
C ILE A 28 7.68 -0.34 3.30
N TRP A 29 7.54 -0.33 1.99
CA TRP A 29 6.42 -1.00 1.34
C TRP A 29 6.75 -1.36 -0.10
N THR A 30 5.84 -2.11 -0.71
CA THR A 30 5.96 -2.55 -2.09
C THR A 30 4.69 -2.28 -2.86
N MET A 31 4.83 -2.03 -4.16
CA MET A 31 3.72 -1.81 -5.07
C MET A 31 3.97 -2.53 -6.39
N GLY A 32 2.91 -3.13 -6.97
CA GLY A 32 2.98 -3.72 -8.31
C GLY A 32 3.45 -2.72 -9.35
N ASN A 33 4.38 -3.13 -10.21
CA ASN A 33 5.20 -2.25 -11.06
C ASN A 33 4.42 -1.40 -12.07
N LEU A 34 3.14 -1.72 -12.33
CA LEU A 34 2.25 -0.92 -13.18
C LEU A 34 1.79 0.38 -12.52
N GLY A 35 1.78 0.46 -11.19
CA GLY A 35 1.56 1.70 -10.45
C GLY A 35 2.87 2.40 -10.16
N ARG A 36 2.86 3.74 -10.19
CA ARG A 36 4.01 4.55 -9.75
C ARG A 36 3.61 5.45 -8.57
N PRO A 37 4.23 5.27 -7.39
CA PRO A 37 3.97 6.09 -6.21
C PRO A 37 4.10 7.60 -6.52
N GLY A 38 3.08 8.37 -6.15
CA GLY A 38 3.02 9.82 -6.41
C GLY A 38 2.57 10.22 -7.82
N TYR A 39 2.32 9.26 -8.73
CA TYR A 39 1.84 9.53 -10.10
C TYR A 39 0.43 8.97 -10.25
N ARG A 40 -0.57 9.73 -9.83
CA ARG A 40 -1.95 9.25 -9.68
C ARG A 40 -2.60 8.73 -10.96
N ALA A 41 -2.29 9.31 -12.11
CA ALA A 41 -2.78 8.78 -13.39
C ALA A 41 -2.41 7.29 -13.60
N THR A 42 -1.26 6.85 -13.07
CA THR A 42 -0.80 5.46 -13.20
C THR A 42 -1.54 4.51 -12.27
N THR A 43 -2.01 4.99 -11.11
CA THR A 43 -2.69 4.18 -10.10
C THR A 43 -4.20 4.09 -10.32
N GLU A 44 -4.79 5.01 -11.09
CA GLU A 44 -6.22 5.00 -11.41
C GLU A 44 -6.64 3.68 -12.10
N GLY A 45 -7.54 2.95 -11.43
CA GLY A 45 -8.04 1.63 -11.84
C GLY A 45 -7.00 0.51 -11.85
N VAL A 46 -5.83 0.72 -11.24
CA VAL A 46 -4.74 -0.26 -11.19
C VAL A 46 -4.42 -0.57 -9.73
N TRP A 47 -4.29 0.44 -8.89
CA TRP A 47 -4.18 0.27 -7.44
C TRP A 47 -5.59 0.23 -6.79
N PRO A 48 -5.83 -0.60 -5.77
CA PRO A 48 -5.00 -1.67 -5.24
C PRO A 48 -5.42 -3.05 -5.80
N TYR A 49 -5.76 -3.12 -7.10
CA TYR A 49 -6.32 -4.34 -7.68
C TYR A 49 -5.34 -5.51 -7.62
N THR A 50 -5.84 -6.65 -7.15
CA THR A 50 -5.14 -7.94 -7.11
C THR A 50 -6.07 -9.05 -7.60
N TYR A 51 -6.51 -8.88 -8.85
CA TYR A 51 -7.69 -9.57 -9.36
C TYR A 51 -7.57 -9.94 -10.83
N ASN A 52 -7.97 -11.18 -11.13
CA ASN A 52 -7.78 -11.80 -12.44
C ASN A 52 -9.09 -12.37 -13.03
N SER A 53 -10.22 -12.22 -12.33
CA SER A 53 -11.52 -12.69 -12.83
C SER A 53 -12.30 -11.61 -13.56
N CYS A 54 -13.25 -12.04 -14.39
CA CYS A 54 -14.14 -11.16 -15.14
C CYS A 54 -15.57 -11.28 -14.58
N ASP A 55 -15.85 -10.55 -13.51
CA ASP A 55 -17.16 -10.47 -12.86
C ASP A 55 -17.41 -9.03 -12.33
N LEU A 56 -18.38 -8.85 -11.45
CA LEU A 56 -18.74 -7.52 -10.94
C LEU A 56 -17.59 -6.81 -10.21
N GLY A 57 -16.55 -7.52 -9.75
CA GLY A 57 -15.43 -6.89 -9.04
C GLY A 57 -14.61 -5.92 -9.90
N ILE A 58 -14.65 -6.07 -11.22
CA ILE A 58 -13.87 -5.23 -12.15
C ILE A 58 -14.62 -3.98 -12.61
N THR A 59 -15.90 -3.85 -12.30
CA THR A 59 -16.73 -2.72 -12.74
C THR A 59 -16.58 -1.51 -11.81
N PRO A 60 -16.95 -0.29 -12.25
CA PRO A 60 -17.00 0.87 -11.37
C PRO A 60 -17.83 0.58 -10.11
N ASN A 61 -17.30 0.98 -8.95
CA ASN A 61 -17.88 0.73 -7.62
C ASN A 61 -18.17 -0.75 -7.32
N GLN A 62 -17.55 -1.69 -8.04
CA GLN A 62 -17.87 -3.12 -7.99
C GLN A 62 -19.36 -3.43 -8.27
N SER A 63 -19.99 -2.57 -9.09
CA SER A 63 -21.44 -2.59 -9.37
C SER A 63 -22.33 -2.49 -8.11
N ASP A 64 -21.79 -1.93 -7.03
CA ASP A 64 -22.49 -1.73 -5.77
C ASP A 64 -22.78 -0.23 -5.55
N PRO A 65 -24.06 0.20 -5.52
CA PRO A 65 -24.42 1.60 -5.31
C PRO A 65 -24.32 2.03 -3.84
N ASP A 66 -24.17 1.11 -2.89
CA ASP A 66 -24.21 1.39 -1.44
C ASP A 66 -22.87 1.92 -0.89
N GLY A 67 -21.89 2.15 -1.78
CA GLY A 67 -20.66 2.89 -1.47
C GLY A 67 -19.55 2.04 -0.86
N VAL A 68 -19.60 0.72 -1.02
CA VAL A 68 -18.49 -0.18 -0.65
C VAL A 68 -17.21 0.23 -1.38
N SER A 69 -17.31 0.61 -2.66
CA SER A 69 -16.18 1.02 -3.49
C SER A 69 -16.49 2.29 -4.27
N TYR A 70 -15.52 3.20 -4.34
CA TYR A 70 -15.46 4.37 -5.22
C TYR A 70 -14.36 4.22 -6.28
N LEU A 71 -13.84 3.00 -6.46
CA LEU A 71 -12.88 2.73 -7.52
C LEU A 71 -13.57 2.82 -8.89
N PRO A 72 -12.88 3.35 -9.92
CA PRO A 72 -13.42 3.49 -11.27
C PRO A 72 -13.60 2.16 -12.03
N GLY A 73 -13.37 1.03 -11.36
CA GLY A 73 -13.23 -0.29 -11.98
C GLY A 73 -11.77 -0.63 -12.28
N GLN A 74 -11.51 -1.91 -12.49
CA GLN A 74 -10.17 -2.37 -12.87
C GLN A 74 -9.93 -1.95 -14.32
N LYS A 75 -8.87 -1.17 -14.56
CA LYS A 75 -8.50 -0.65 -15.88
C LYS A 75 -7.96 -1.76 -16.78
N LEU A 76 -7.16 -2.65 -16.20
CA LEU A 76 -6.44 -3.71 -16.90
C LEU A 76 -7.04 -5.06 -16.54
N THR A 77 -8.16 -5.40 -17.16
CA THR A 77 -8.95 -6.59 -16.80
C THR A 77 -8.55 -7.82 -17.62
N SER A 78 -8.77 -9.01 -17.06
CA SER A 78 -8.53 -10.28 -17.78
C SER A 78 -9.42 -10.43 -19.02
N CYS A 79 -10.57 -9.75 -19.05
CA CYS A 79 -11.51 -9.74 -20.17
C CYS A 79 -11.52 -8.41 -20.94
N SER A 80 -10.36 -7.76 -21.05
CA SER A 80 -10.20 -6.61 -21.95
C SER A 80 -10.58 -6.99 -23.39
N CYS A 81 -11.29 -6.09 -24.09
CA CYS A 81 -11.72 -6.34 -25.46
C CYS A 81 -10.50 -6.48 -26.40
N ALA A 82 -10.65 -7.30 -27.45
CA ALA A 82 -9.57 -7.53 -28.41
C ALA A 82 -9.04 -6.21 -29.01
N GLY A 83 -7.71 -6.07 -29.04
CA GLY A 83 -7.02 -4.88 -29.58
C GLY A 83 -7.10 -3.63 -28.70
N LYS A 84 -7.65 -3.71 -27.48
CA LYS A 84 -7.57 -2.61 -26.50
C LYS A 84 -6.21 -2.59 -25.80
N ASP A 85 -5.85 -1.41 -25.31
CA ASP A 85 -4.61 -1.19 -24.59
C ASP A 85 -4.59 -2.03 -23.31
N HIS A 86 -3.63 -2.96 -23.25
CA HIS A 86 -3.48 -3.90 -22.16
C HIS A 86 -2.09 -4.56 -22.22
N PRO A 87 -1.31 -4.61 -21.13
CA PRO A 87 0.05 -5.16 -21.15
C PRO A 87 0.10 -6.69 -21.35
N SER A 88 -0.96 -7.40 -20.95
CA SER A 88 -1.02 -8.87 -20.99
C SER A 88 -2.46 -9.36 -21.18
N PRO A 89 -3.07 -9.20 -22.38
CA PRO A 89 -4.48 -9.54 -22.62
C PRO A 89 -4.81 -10.97 -22.15
N GLY A 90 -5.94 -11.15 -21.47
CA GLY A 90 -6.32 -12.43 -20.86
C GLY A 90 -5.90 -12.59 -19.39
N THR A 91 -5.07 -11.70 -18.86
CA THR A 91 -4.65 -11.69 -17.44
C THR A 91 -5.03 -10.35 -16.82
N GLY A 92 -5.78 -10.34 -15.73
CA GLY A 92 -6.10 -9.14 -14.97
C GLY A 92 -4.85 -8.64 -14.27
N ARG A 93 -4.62 -7.33 -14.36
CA ARG A 93 -3.41 -6.68 -13.88
C ARG A 93 -3.73 -5.56 -12.92
N GLY A 94 -2.80 -5.27 -12.03
CA GLY A 94 -2.98 -4.25 -11.00
C GLY A 94 -1.67 -3.73 -10.41
N ALA A 95 -1.82 -2.98 -9.33
CA ALA A 95 -0.73 -2.48 -8.50
C ALA A 95 -1.09 -2.76 -7.04
N PRO A 96 -1.12 -4.03 -6.62
CA PRO A 96 -1.29 -4.38 -5.21
C PRO A 96 -0.18 -3.75 -4.39
N GLU A 97 -0.45 -3.53 -3.10
CA GLU A 97 0.48 -2.92 -2.16
C GLU A 97 0.64 -3.84 -0.95
N ILE A 98 1.89 -4.10 -0.54
CA ILE A 98 2.22 -4.83 0.69
C ILE A 98 3.18 -3.95 1.49
N ASP A 99 2.77 -3.57 2.70
CA ASP A 99 3.57 -2.78 3.61
C ASP A 99 4.35 -3.69 4.55
N ILE A 100 5.68 -3.56 4.54
CA ILE A 100 6.50 -4.10 5.63
C ILE A 100 6.20 -3.32 6.91
N LEU A 101 6.11 -2.00 6.79
CA LEU A 101 5.73 -1.11 7.88
C LEU A 101 5.23 0.23 7.34
N GLU A 102 4.22 0.76 8.01
CA GLU A 102 3.98 2.20 8.08
C GLU A 102 4.02 2.64 9.55
N GLY A 103 4.96 3.51 9.89
CA GLY A 103 5.20 3.93 11.27
C GLY A 103 4.21 4.98 11.75
N SER A 104 3.80 4.83 13.00
CA SER A 104 3.03 5.81 13.76
C SER A 104 3.40 5.70 15.24
N VAL A 105 2.61 6.30 16.12
CA VAL A 105 2.82 6.30 17.57
C VAL A 105 1.53 5.93 18.28
N ASP A 106 1.61 5.05 19.28
CA ASP A 106 0.57 4.92 20.29
C ASP A 106 0.57 6.19 21.16
N PRO A 107 -0.46 7.04 21.08
CA PRO A 107 -0.47 8.33 21.75
C PRO A 107 -0.58 8.19 23.27
N ASN A 108 -1.13 7.09 23.78
CA ASN A 108 -1.34 6.89 25.22
C ASN A 108 -0.03 6.51 25.90
N ASN A 109 0.69 5.56 25.31
CA ASN A 109 1.91 5.01 25.90
C ASN A 109 3.19 5.68 25.38
N ARG A 110 3.08 6.51 24.33
CA ARG A 110 4.23 7.17 23.67
C ARG A 110 5.25 6.14 23.18
N ILE A 111 4.75 5.07 22.59
CA ILE A 111 5.52 3.97 22.02
C ILE A 111 5.34 3.99 20.50
N GLY A 112 6.43 3.77 19.75
CA GLY A 112 6.33 3.60 18.31
C GLY A 112 5.49 2.38 17.93
N VAL A 113 4.69 2.50 16.87
CA VAL A 113 3.92 1.39 16.29
C VAL A 113 4.17 1.31 14.81
N VAL A 114 3.98 0.13 14.22
CA VAL A 114 3.92 -0.04 12.77
C VAL A 114 2.65 -0.75 12.37
N THR A 115 2.03 -0.30 11.29
CA THR A 115 1.02 -1.07 10.59
C THR A 115 1.70 -1.94 9.55
N GLN A 116 1.31 -3.21 9.52
CA GLN A 116 1.71 -4.22 8.55
C GLN A 116 0.47 -4.58 7.77
N SER A 117 0.54 -4.51 6.44
CA SER A 117 -0.69 -4.39 5.66
C SER A 117 -0.57 -4.98 4.25
N PHE A 118 -1.72 -5.43 3.74
CA PHE A 118 -1.95 -5.76 2.33
C PHE A 118 -3.22 -5.05 1.85
N GLN A 119 -3.07 -4.17 0.86
CA GLN A 119 -4.18 -3.45 0.24
C GLN A 119 -4.76 -4.28 -0.90
N VAL A 120 -6.08 -4.36 -0.91
CA VAL A 120 -6.83 -5.30 -1.74
C VAL A 120 -7.96 -4.56 -2.41
N ALA A 121 -8.06 -4.72 -3.73
CA ALA A 121 -9.30 -4.59 -4.47
C ALA A 121 -9.49 -5.82 -5.37
N PRO A 122 -10.74 -6.25 -5.63
CA PRO A 122 -12.01 -5.74 -5.09
C PRO A 122 -12.22 -5.99 -3.58
N PHE A 123 -13.22 -5.31 -3.00
CA PHE A 123 -13.49 -5.27 -1.56
C PHE A 123 -14.61 -6.23 -1.12
N ASP A 124 -14.51 -6.72 0.10
CA ASP A 124 -15.59 -7.31 0.88
C ASP A 124 -16.46 -6.22 1.52
N VAL A 125 -17.66 -6.62 1.95
CA VAL A 125 -18.55 -5.74 2.73
C VAL A 125 -17.84 -5.29 4.01
N PHE A 126 -17.93 -3.99 4.32
CA PHE A 126 -17.20 -3.32 5.42
C PHE A 126 -15.67 -3.43 5.34
N TRP A 127 -15.12 -3.79 4.17
CA TRP A 127 -13.69 -3.97 3.94
C TRP A 127 -13.07 -5.03 4.88
N ARG A 128 -13.86 -5.99 5.37
CA ARG A 128 -13.38 -6.97 6.36
C ARG A 128 -12.96 -8.27 5.69
N PRO A 129 -11.67 -8.66 5.77
CA PRO A 129 -11.25 -9.99 5.38
C PRO A 129 -11.83 -11.04 6.34
N SER A 130 -11.86 -12.30 5.90
CA SER A 130 -12.20 -13.42 6.79
C SER A 130 -11.12 -13.61 7.85
N SER A 131 -11.51 -13.44 9.12
CA SER A 131 -10.61 -13.61 10.27
C SER A 131 -10.14 -15.04 10.49
N ASP A 132 -10.88 -16.04 9.99
CA ASP A 132 -10.56 -17.47 10.14
C ASP A 132 -9.23 -17.85 9.48
N PHE A 133 -8.74 -17.01 8.57
CA PHE A 133 -7.53 -17.22 7.79
C PHE A 133 -6.41 -16.23 8.14
N LEU A 134 -6.55 -15.54 9.27
CA LEU A 134 -5.55 -14.65 9.85
C LEU A 134 -4.99 -15.26 11.13
N ALA A 135 -3.73 -14.96 11.43
CA ALA A 135 -3.11 -15.37 12.68
C ALA A 135 -2.16 -14.28 13.23
N ILE A 136 -2.24 -14.06 14.54
CA ILE A 136 -1.32 -13.23 15.31
C ILE A 136 -0.59 -14.17 16.28
N PRO A 137 0.70 -14.45 16.06
CA PRO A 137 1.46 -15.36 16.93
C PRO A 137 1.67 -14.84 18.35
N ASN A 138 1.74 -13.51 18.53
CA ASN A 138 1.94 -12.88 19.83
C ASN A 138 1.03 -11.65 20.01
N TYR A 139 -0.03 -11.80 20.81
CA TYR A 139 -0.99 -10.74 21.11
C TYR A 139 -0.49 -9.68 22.11
N ASP A 140 0.63 -9.93 22.79
CA ASP A 140 1.24 -8.95 23.71
C ASP A 140 1.90 -7.80 22.94
N THR A 141 2.26 -8.03 21.67
CA THR A 141 2.96 -7.05 20.83
C THR A 141 2.18 -6.66 19.59
N THR A 142 1.36 -7.56 19.05
CA THR A 142 0.61 -7.32 17.82
C THR A 142 -0.89 -7.48 18.05
N GLN A 143 -1.67 -6.60 17.44
CA GLN A 143 -3.14 -6.63 17.46
C GLN A 143 -3.66 -6.50 16.03
N MET A 144 -4.89 -6.93 15.78
CA MET A 144 -5.55 -6.60 14.52
C MET A 144 -5.71 -5.08 14.42
N ASN A 145 -5.42 -4.51 13.26
CA ASN A 145 -5.63 -3.09 13.05
C ASN A 145 -7.14 -2.79 13.06
N GLY A 146 -7.55 -1.75 13.79
CA GLY A 146 -8.94 -1.31 13.82
C GLY A 146 -9.41 -0.70 12.50
N TYR A 147 -8.48 -0.20 11.69
CA TYR A 147 -8.75 0.24 10.33
C TYR A 147 -8.71 -0.95 9.36
N THR A 148 -9.83 -1.22 8.71
CA THR A 148 -9.96 -2.33 7.74
C THR A 148 -10.07 -1.84 6.30
N GLY A 149 -10.03 -0.53 6.07
CA GLY A 149 -10.19 0.06 4.75
C GLY A 149 -11.20 1.20 4.70
N GLY A 150 -11.51 1.59 3.47
CA GLY A 150 -12.46 2.65 3.11
C GLY A 150 -12.79 2.57 1.63
N PRO A 151 -13.52 3.54 1.07
CA PRO A 151 -14.10 3.44 -0.27
C PRO A 151 -13.09 3.27 -1.42
N TYR A 152 -11.79 3.44 -1.19
CA TYR A 152 -10.75 3.25 -2.21
C TYR A 152 -9.81 2.07 -1.92
N GLN A 153 -9.92 1.41 -0.77
CA GLN A 153 -9.11 0.23 -0.43
C GLN A 153 -9.74 -0.62 0.66
N GLN A 154 -9.60 -1.94 0.54
CA GLN A 154 -9.65 -2.82 1.70
C GLN A 154 -8.23 -3.06 2.19
N ALA A 155 -8.04 -3.08 3.51
CA ALA A 155 -6.75 -3.33 4.15
C ALA A 155 -6.84 -4.57 5.04
N VAL A 156 -6.00 -5.56 4.77
CA VAL A 156 -5.75 -6.67 5.70
C VAL A 156 -4.54 -6.30 6.53
N SER A 157 -4.76 -5.89 7.78
CA SER A 157 -3.70 -5.23 8.56
C SER A 157 -3.61 -5.66 10.02
N GLY A 158 -2.38 -5.75 10.51
CA GLY A 158 -2.03 -5.85 11.93
C GLY A 158 -1.19 -4.65 12.37
N THR A 159 -1.26 -4.32 13.65
CA THR A 159 -0.48 -3.25 14.27
C THR A 159 0.46 -3.83 15.32
N THR A 160 1.76 -3.57 15.19
CA THR A 160 2.79 -4.10 16.09
C THR A 160 3.47 -2.98 16.87
N LEU A 161 3.57 -3.14 18.19
CA LEU A 161 4.31 -2.26 19.09
C LEU A 161 5.81 -2.41 18.86
N LEU A 162 6.54 -1.29 18.90
CA LEU A 162 7.98 -1.24 18.71
C LEU A 162 8.73 -0.89 20.00
N ASN A 163 10.06 -1.04 19.95
CA ASN A 163 10.95 -0.49 20.96
C ASN A 163 11.40 0.93 20.54
N ASN A 164 11.27 1.90 21.46
CA ASN A 164 11.70 3.28 21.22
C ASN A 164 13.22 3.43 21.00
N GLN A 165 14.03 2.42 21.29
CA GLN A 165 15.45 2.38 20.94
C GLN A 165 15.70 2.18 19.43
N TRP A 166 14.70 1.77 18.65
CA TRP A 166 14.83 1.53 17.20
C TRP A 166 14.68 2.79 16.34
N TYR A 167 14.92 3.95 16.91
CA TYR A 167 14.75 5.25 16.28
C TYR A 167 16.03 6.10 16.35
N ASN A 168 16.13 7.11 15.49
CA ASN A 168 17.21 8.10 15.47
C ASN A 168 18.63 7.51 15.38
N GLY A 169 18.77 6.37 14.70
CA GLY A 169 20.07 5.71 14.52
C GLY A 169 20.63 5.08 15.80
N THR A 170 19.83 4.97 16.87
CA THR A 170 20.27 4.40 18.16
C THR A 170 20.47 2.89 18.04
N GLN A 171 19.47 2.19 17.51
CA GLN A 171 19.53 0.78 17.14
C GLN A 171 18.78 0.54 15.83
N TYR A 172 19.21 -0.48 15.11
CA TYR A 172 18.56 -0.97 13.91
C TYR A 172 17.70 -2.17 14.26
N GLN A 173 16.52 -2.23 13.63
CA GLN A 173 15.62 -3.34 13.75
C GLN A 173 15.31 -3.90 12.36
N LYS A 174 15.15 -5.22 12.33
CA LYS A 174 14.74 -5.96 11.15
C LYS A 174 13.23 -5.93 10.99
N TYR A 175 12.78 -5.55 9.81
CA TYR A 175 11.39 -5.57 9.38
C TYR A 175 11.28 -6.32 8.06
N ALA A 176 10.31 -7.20 7.93
CA ALA A 176 10.18 -7.99 6.72
C ALA A 176 8.73 -8.43 6.44
N PHE A 177 8.48 -8.84 5.20
CA PHE A 177 7.43 -9.80 4.88
C PHE A 177 7.98 -10.93 4.01
N GLU A 178 7.46 -12.14 4.20
CA GLU A 178 7.55 -13.22 3.24
C GLU A 178 6.19 -13.42 2.58
N TYR A 179 6.14 -13.58 1.27
CA TYR A 179 4.90 -13.91 0.60
C TYR A 179 5.01 -14.99 -0.48
N ILE A 180 3.91 -15.71 -0.65
CA ILE A 180 3.68 -16.70 -1.69
C ILE A 180 2.53 -16.18 -2.57
N PRO A 181 2.78 -15.89 -3.86
CA PRO A 181 1.72 -15.52 -4.80
C PRO A 181 0.66 -16.61 -4.93
N GLY A 182 -0.60 -16.21 -5.11
CA GLY A 182 -1.69 -17.15 -5.37
C GLY A 182 -3.01 -16.75 -4.72
N THR A 183 -4.05 -17.56 -4.94
CA THR A 183 -5.36 -17.37 -4.30
C THR A 183 -5.39 -18.08 -2.94
N ALA A 184 -6.07 -19.23 -2.82
CA ALA A 184 -6.20 -19.97 -1.57
C ALA A 184 -4.85 -20.51 -1.04
N THR A 185 -3.90 -20.76 -1.93
CA THR A 185 -2.53 -21.19 -1.59
C THR A 185 -1.60 -20.02 -1.28
N GLY A 186 -2.04 -18.79 -1.56
CA GLY A 186 -1.28 -17.59 -1.26
C GLY A 186 -1.09 -17.40 0.24
N LYS A 187 0.00 -16.74 0.62
CA LYS A 187 0.30 -16.44 2.03
C LYS A 187 1.13 -15.17 2.12
N ILE A 188 0.92 -14.40 3.17
CA ILE A 188 1.83 -13.33 3.60
C ILE A 188 2.11 -13.55 5.09
N ALA A 189 3.37 -13.46 5.49
CA ALA A 189 3.78 -13.40 6.88
C ALA A 189 4.65 -12.17 7.06
N TRP A 190 4.32 -11.33 8.04
CA TRP A 190 5.08 -10.16 8.41
C TRP A 190 5.91 -10.42 9.64
N PHE A 191 7.03 -9.72 9.75
CA PHE A 191 8.02 -9.91 10.79
C PHE A 191 8.47 -8.55 11.33
N VAL A 192 8.50 -8.45 12.65
CA VAL A 192 9.30 -7.46 13.37
C VAL A 192 10.28 -8.29 14.21
N SER A 193 11.57 -8.23 13.87
CA SER A 193 12.59 -9.18 14.35
C SER A 193 12.52 -10.54 13.64
N GLU A 194 12.96 -11.61 14.31
CA GLU A 194 12.99 -12.97 13.77
C GLU A 194 11.62 -13.67 13.81
N ASP A 195 10.74 -13.26 14.72
CA ASP A 195 9.44 -13.89 14.92
C ASP A 195 8.35 -13.23 14.05
N PRO A 196 7.41 -14.02 13.50
CA PRO A 196 6.29 -13.49 12.76
C PRO A 196 5.35 -12.70 13.68
N SER A 197 5.01 -11.48 13.28
CA SER A 197 4.08 -10.59 13.98
C SER A 197 2.64 -10.79 13.53
N PHE A 198 2.42 -10.96 12.23
CA PHE A 198 1.11 -11.14 11.62
C PHE A 198 1.19 -12.09 10.44
N ILE A 199 0.14 -12.90 10.21
CA ILE A 199 0.09 -13.87 9.13
C ILE A 199 -1.30 -13.83 8.48
N MET A 200 -1.30 -13.81 7.16
CA MET A 200 -2.48 -13.91 6.32
C MET A 200 -2.35 -15.12 5.38
N ASN A 201 -3.38 -15.97 5.33
CA ASN A 201 -3.57 -16.92 4.23
C ASN A 201 -4.48 -16.29 3.17
N GLY A 202 -4.25 -16.56 1.89
CA GLY A 202 -5.00 -15.93 0.79
C GLY A 202 -6.50 -16.25 0.78
N ARG A 203 -6.95 -17.27 1.51
CA ARG A 203 -8.39 -17.50 1.77
C ARG A 203 -9.06 -16.37 2.58
N ALA A 204 -8.29 -15.54 3.29
CA ALA A 204 -8.80 -14.36 3.99
C ALA A 204 -9.46 -13.35 3.02
N ILE A 205 -9.06 -13.37 1.74
CA ILE A 205 -9.61 -12.58 0.64
C ILE A 205 -10.18 -13.48 -0.46
N GLY A 206 -10.75 -14.61 -0.04
CA GLY A 206 -11.41 -15.59 -0.91
C GLY A 206 -12.70 -15.05 -1.55
N PRO A 207 -13.39 -15.87 -2.34
CA PRO A 207 -14.58 -15.43 -3.05
C PRO A 207 -15.68 -15.02 -2.05
N ASN A 208 -16.50 -14.07 -2.46
CA ASN A 208 -17.73 -13.72 -1.76
C ASN A 208 -18.92 -13.81 -2.73
N GLY A 209 -20.12 -13.38 -2.31
CA GLY A 209 -21.34 -13.55 -3.11
C GLY A 209 -21.31 -12.91 -4.51
N ASN A 210 -20.49 -11.88 -4.72
CA ASN A 210 -20.47 -11.09 -5.96
C ASN A 210 -19.19 -11.25 -6.78
N MET A 211 -18.12 -11.79 -6.19
CA MET A 211 -16.77 -11.78 -6.77
C MET A 211 -16.01 -13.05 -6.40
N THR A 212 -15.19 -13.54 -7.32
CA THR A 212 -14.24 -14.63 -7.03
C THR A 212 -13.11 -14.21 -6.07
N SER A 213 -12.21 -15.16 -5.78
CA SER A 213 -11.02 -14.93 -4.94
C SER A 213 -10.14 -13.80 -5.48
N ARG A 214 -9.72 -12.92 -4.59
CA ARG A 214 -8.56 -12.05 -4.83
C ARG A 214 -7.27 -12.85 -4.69
N GLU A 215 -6.19 -12.28 -5.21
CA GLU A 215 -4.87 -12.91 -5.19
C GLU A 215 -3.98 -12.27 -4.12
N VAL A 216 -3.18 -13.06 -3.42
CA VAL A 216 -1.91 -12.57 -2.91
C VAL A 216 -1.03 -12.30 -4.13
N SER A 217 -0.51 -11.08 -4.21
CA SER A 217 0.01 -10.45 -5.44
C SER A 217 0.71 -11.40 -6.40
N GLN A 218 0.21 -11.44 -7.65
CA GLN A 218 0.89 -12.08 -8.78
C GLN A 218 1.79 -11.10 -9.56
N GLU A 219 1.73 -9.81 -9.23
CA GLU A 219 2.47 -8.76 -9.93
C GLU A 219 3.96 -8.78 -9.58
N PRO A 220 4.86 -8.43 -10.51
CA PRO A 220 6.21 -8.02 -10.16
C PRO A 220 6.13 -6.75 -9.31
N MET A 221 6.63 -6.83 -8.08
CA MET A 221 6.56 -5.78 -7.07
C MET A 221 7.85 -4.96 -7.07
N SER A 222 7.72 -3.65 -7.10
CA SER A 222 8.79 -2.70 -6.78
C SER A 222 8.69 -2.29 -5.31
N PHE A 223 9.78 -1.80 -4.72
CA PHE A 223 9.79 -1.35 -3.33
C PHE A 223 10.00 0.16 -3.21
N VAL A 224 9.47 0.71 -2.12
CA VAL A 224 9.52 2.13 -1.77
C VAL A 224 9.97 2.24 -0.33
N LEU A 225 10.95 3.12 -0.09
CA LEU A 225 11.37 3.53 1.24
C LEU A 225 11.22 5.05 1.30
N ASN A 226 10.38 5.55 2.18
CA ASN A 226 10.10 6.97 2.28
C ASN A 226 9.85 7.43 3.71
N LEU A 227 9.98 8.74 3.92
CA LEU A 227 9.63 9.40 5.17
C LEU A 227 8.67 10.54 4.84
N GLY A 228 7.46 10.42 5.36
CA GLY A 228 6.41 11.42 5.24
C GLY A 228 6.16 12.16 6.54
N ILE A 229 5.40 13.26 6.45
CA ILE A 229 4.94 14.08 7.55
C ILE A 229 3.47 14.43 7.27
N SER A 230 2.54 14.19 8.19
CA SER A 230 1.11 14.50 7.98
C SER A 230 0.37 14.82 9.27
N GLY A 231 -0.55 15.78 9.17
CA GLY A 231 -1.52 16.10 10.23
C GLY A 231 -2.47 14.95 10.56
N ALA A 232 -2.67 14.02 9.62
CA ALA A 232 -3.46 12.80 9.86
C ALA A 232 -2.77 11.82 10.82
N TRP A 233 -1.45 11.94 11.00
CA TRP A 233 -0.63 11.07 11.85
C TRP A 233 -0.18 11.77 13.16
N GLY A 234 -0.77 12.94 13.45
CA GLY A 234 -0.48 13.81 14.59
C GLY A 234 -0.55 15.29 14.22
N GLU A 235 -1.04 16.15 15.13
CA GLU A 235 -1.07 17.60 14.90
C GLU A 235 0.35 18.19 14.90
N ILE A 236 0.75 18.80 13.78
CA ILE A 236 2.09 19.36 13.59
C ILE A 236 2.04 20.89 13.72
N ARG A 237 2.76 21.43 14.70
CA ARG A 237 3.01 22.87 14.82
C ARG A 237 3.94 23.34 13.70
N LYS A 238 3.40 24.13 12.76
CA LYS A 238 4.17 24.69 11.64
C LYS A 238 5.17 25.77 12.08
N ASP A 239 4.93 26.38 13.23
CA ASP A 239 5.73 27.42 13.88
C ASP A 239 6.99 26.88 14.58
N SER A 240 7.04 25.58 14.90
CA SER A 240 8.22 24.92 15.49
C SER A 240 9.18 24.30 14.46
N ILE A 241 8.88 24.40 13.16
CA ILE A 241 9.81 23.96 12.11
C ILE A 241 10.91 25.03 11.95
N SER A 242 12.02 24.88 12.68
CA SER A 242 13.24 25.67 12.44
C SER A 242 13.92 25.20 11.15
N LEU A 243 13.48 25.74 10.01
CA LEU A 243 14.21 25.61 8.75
C LEU A 243 15.54 26.37 8.89
N PHE A 244 16.63 25.67 9.14
CA PHE A 244 17.96 26.24 8.92
C PHE A 244 18.08 26.62 7.43
N PRO A 245 18.62 27.80 7.08
CA PRO A 245 18.73 28.22 5.70
C PRO A 245 19.81 27.36 5.01
N THR A 246 19.39 26.27 4.37
CA THR A 246 20.25 25.52 3.44
C THR A 246 19.85 25.85 2.02
N SER A 247 20.86 26.12 1.20
CA SER A 247 20.82 26.59 -0.19
C SER A 247 20.31 25.55 -1.20
N HIS A 248 19.53 24.57 -0.76
CA HIS A 248 18.93 23.55 -1.61
C HIS A 248 17.45 23.47 -1.27
N SER A 249 16.60 23.67 -2.27
CA SER A 249 15.15 23.72 -2.13
C SER A 249 14.61 22.49 -1.41
N LEU A 250 14.31 22.60 -0.12
CA LEU A 250 13.40 21.69 0.56
C LEU A 250 12.02 21.92 -0.05
N SER A 251 11.53 20.97 -0.84
CA SER A 251 10.11 20.88 -1.14
C SER A 251 9.42 20.47 0.16
N ILE A 252 8.95 21.45 0.93
CA ILE A 252 7.94 21.22 1.96
C ILE A 252 6.72 20.73 1.20
N TRP A 253 6.50 19.41 1.20
CA TRP A 253 5.25 18.84 0.70
C TRP A 253 4.15 19.25 1.67
N SER A 254 3.54 20.42 1.44
CA SER A 254 2.38 20.89 2.21
C SER A 254 1.15 19.98 2.05
N ASN A 255 1.24 18.96 1.21
CA ASN A 255 0.16 18.05 0.88
C ASN A 255 0.61 16.58 1.00
N ALA A 256 0.76 16.09 2.23
CA ALA A 256 0.41 14.69 2.50
C ALA A 256 -1.07 14.41 2.18
N ARG A 257 -1.88 15.44 1.87
CA ARG A 257 -3.15 15.32 1.16
C ARG A 257 -3.04 14.59 -0.18
N ASP A 258 -1.85 14.57 -0.81
CA ASP A 258 -1.76 14.06 -2.16
C ASP A 258 -1.55 12.53 -2.29
N LEU A 259 -1.09 11.89 -1.22
CA LEU A 259 -1.22 10.44 -1.00
C LEU A 259 -2.59 10.09 -0.37
N LEU A 260 -3.19 11.00 0.39
CA LEU A 260 -4.46 10.82 1.10
C LEU A 260 -5.74 11.16 0.31
N GLN A 261 -5.70 11.66 -0.93
CA GLN A 261 -6.93 11.74 -1.75
C GLN A 261 -7.49 10.37 -2.16
N ILE A 262 -6.76 9.31 -1.84
CA ILE A 262 -7.23 7.93 -1.85
C ILE A 262 -8.02 7.60 -0.56
N LEU A 263 -8.16 8.50 0.41
CA LEU A 263 -8.68 8.17 1.75
C LEU A 263 -9.65 9.20 2.36
N SER A 264 -10.29 10.08 1.57
CA SER A 264 -11.29 11.03 2.10
C SER A 264 -12.63 10.90 1.38
N PRO A 265 -13.76 10.62 2.09
CA PRO A 265 -15.09 10.79 1.52
C PRO A 265 -15.49 12.29 1.44
N PRO A 266 -16.48 12.65 0.61
CA PRO A 266 -17.00 14.02 0.50
C PRO A 266 -17.69 14.50 1.80
N PRO A 267 -17.93 15.82 1.97
CA PRO A 267 -18.01 16.51 3.26
C PRO A 267 -19.35 16.37 4.01
N PHE A 268 -20.02 15.22 3.96
CA PHE A 268 -21.38 15.07 4.48
C PHE A 268 -21.59 13.82 5.36
N LEU A 269 -20.67 13.51 6.27
CA LEU A 269 -21.02 12.71 7.45
C LEU A 269 -20.22 13.23 8.65
N THR A 270 -20.93 13.72 9.65
CA THR A 270 -20.37 14.07 10.97
C THR A 270 -19.90 12.79 11.65
N GLU A 271 -18.59 12.52 11.59
CA GLU A 271 -17.98 11.53 12.46
C GLU A 271 -18.00 12.03 13.90
N HIS A 272 -18.38 11.15 14.82
CA HIS A 272 -17.98 11.26 16.21
C HIS A 272 -16.46 11.07 16.27
N VAL A 273 -15.74 12.15 15.98
CA VAL A 273 -14.30 12.27 16.24
C VAL A 273 -14.14 12.04 17.74
N VAL A 274 -13.48 10.95 18.11
CA VAL A 274 -12.96 10.79 19.46
C VAL A 274 -12.01 11.97 19.66
N ASP A 275 -12.36 12.85 20.58
CA ASP A 275 -11.64 14.09 20.87
C ASP A 275 -10.19 13.71 21.29
N PHE A 276 -9.27 13.78 20.34
CA PHE A 276 -7.85 13.54 20.58
C PHE A 276 -7.33 14.73 21.37
N ALA A 277 -7.11 14.55 22.67
CA ALA A 277 -6.34 15.49 23.47
C ALA A 277 -5.02 15.85 22.73
N PRO A 278 -4.59 17.12 22.72
CA PRO A 278 -3.56 17.60 21.80
C PRO A 278 -2.19 17.10 22.25
N VAL A 279 -1.78 15.93 21.76
CA VAL A 279 -0.41 15.45 21.90
C VAL A 279 0.44 16.24 20.91
N MET A 280 0.97 17.38 21.36
CA MET A 280 1.84 18.26 20.59
C MET A 280 3.05 17.49 20.05
N ALA A 281 3.28 17.56 18.73
CA ALA A 281 4.43 16.97 18.08
C ALA A 281 5.68 17.82 18.33
N ASP A 282 6.51 17.45 19.30
CA ASP A 282 7.85 18.02 19.53
C ASP A 282 8.88 17.42 18.56
N LEU A 283 8.60 17.52 17.26
CA LEU A 283 9.50 17.04 16.21
C LEU A 283 10.73 17.95 16.12
N VAL A 284 11.92 17.33 16.07
CA VAL A 284 13.20 18.03 15.92
C VAL A 284 13.75 17.73 14.53
N PHE A 285 13.94 18.76 13.71
CA PHE A 285 14.47 18.63 12.36
C PHE A 285 15.99 18.88 12.29
N PRO A 286 16.72 18.20 11.38
CA PRO A 286 16.24 17.17 10.46
C PRO A 286 15.93 15.84 11.17
N THR A 287 14.86 15.17 10.74
CA THR A 287 14.56 13.79 11.13
C THR A 287 15.08 12.86 10.04
N ILE A 288 15.75 11.76 10.43
CA ILE A 288 16.44 10.86 9.49
C ILE A 288 15.99 9.44 9.77
N MET A 289 15.50 8.77 8.71
CA MET A 289 15.29 7.33 8.70
C MET A 289 16.57 6.67 8.16
N HIS A 290 17.19 5.81 8.94
CA HIS A 290 18.44 5.14 8.58
C HIS A 290 18.15 3.74 8.04
N ILE A 291 18.72 3.41 6.89
CA ILE A 291 18.66 2.07 6.29
C ILE A 291 20.06 1.49 6.33
N ASP A 292 20.23 0.38 7.03
CA ASP A 292 21.49 -0.37 7.07
C ASP A 292 21.60 -1.29 5.85
N TYR A 293 20.57 -2.10 5.60
CA TYR A 293 20.50 -2.92 4.39
C TYR A 293 19.08 -3.17 3.92
N VAL A 294 18.99 -3.53 2.63
CA VAL A 294 17.79 -4.04 1.96
C VAL A 294 18.14 -5.38 1.32
N ARG A 295 17.36 -6.43 1.58
CA ARG A 295 17.60 -7.78 1.05
C ARG A 295 16.32 -8.41 0.53
N ILE A 296 16.46 -9.14 -0.58
CA ILE A 296 15.41 -9.96 -1.16
C ILE A 296 15.95 -11.38 -1.25
N TYR A 297 15.20 -12.34 -0.72
CA TYR A 297 15.54 -13.75 -0.76
C TYR A 297 14.52 -14.52 -1.59
N GLN A 298 15.01 -15.42 -2.43
CA GLN A 298 14.21 -16.33 -3.26
C GLN A 298 14.64 -17.76 -2.95
N LYS A 299 13.70 -18.70 -3.02
CA LYS A 299 14.06 -20.12 -2.94
C LYS A 299 14.88 -20.49 -4.18
N ALA A 300 15.92 -21.29 -3.98
CA ALA A 300 16.76 -21.76 -5.07
C ALA A 300 15.90 -22.47 -6.14
N GLY A 301 16.05 -22.05 -7.40
CA GLY A 301 15.25 -22.54 -8.54
C GLY A 301 13.85 -21.92 -8.68
N GLN A 302 13.49 -20.94 -7.86
CA GLN A 302 12.23 -20.19 -7.94
C GLN A 302 12.47 -18.67 -8.00
N GLU A 303 13.62 -18.25 -8.52
CA GLU A 303 14.03 -16.85 -8.57
C GLU A 303 13.18 -16.05 -9.57
N ASN A 304 12.41 -15.08 -9.07
CA ASN A 304 11.64 -14.15 -9.90
C ASN A 304 12.09 -12.71 -9.66
N ILE A 305 13.30 -12.35 -10.11
CA ILE A 305 13.87 -10.99 -9.98
C ILE A 305 13.84 -10.28 -11.34
N THR A 306 12.66 -9.88 -11.78
CA THR A 306 12.44 -9.13 -13.02
C THR A 306 11.10 -8.39 -12.97
N CYS A 307 10.99 -7.28 -13.70
CA CYS A 307 9.73 -6.57 -13.89
C CYS A 307 8.89 -7.13 -15.04
N ASP A 308 9.45 -8.05 -15.83
CA ASP A 308 8.82 -8.62 -17.03
C ASP A 308 8.72 -10.15 -16.92
N LEU A 309 7.86 -10.60 -16.01
CA LEU A 309 7.55 -12.02 -15.85
C LEU A 309 6.59 -12.48 -16.98
N PRO A 310 6.65 -13.76 -17.42
CA PRO A 310 5.70 -14.29 -18.38
C PRO A 310 4.25 -14.08 -17.91
N GLY A 311 3.42 -13.47 -18.77
CA GLY A 311 2.03 -13.09 -18.47
C GLY A 311 1.87 -11.83 -17.60
N TYR A 312 2.97 -11.27 -17.08
CA TYR A 312 2.99 -10.08 -16.22
C TYR A 312 4.01 -9.04 -16.69
N LEU A 313 4.11 -8.82 -18.01
CA LEU A 313 5.02 -7.84 -18.60
C LEU A 313 4.59 -6.41 -18.20
N THR A 314 5.55 -5.52 -17.98
CA THR A 314 5.27 -4.14 -17.55
C THR A 314 6.10 -3.08 -18.27
N THR A 315 7.35 -3.39 -18.65
CA THR A 315 8.29 -2.40 -19.19
C THR A 315 7.77 -1.72 -20.45
N GLU A 316 7.29 -2.50 -21.42
CA GLU A 316 6.81 -1.95 -22.69
C GLU A 316 5.53 -1.13 -22.52
N TYR A 317 4.62 -1.55 -21.61
CA TYR A 317 3.42 -0.79 -21.30
C TYR A 317 3.76 0.57 -20.68
N ILE A 318 4.66 0.61 -19.70
CA ILE A 318 5.11 1.86 -19.07
C ILE A 318 5.76 2.77 -20.11
N LYS A 319 6.63 2.22 -20.96
CA LYS A 319 7.33 2.94 -22.03
C LYS A 319 6.37 3.55 -23.05
N ASN A 320 5.26 2.87 -23.35
CA ASN A 320 4.24 3.36 -24.28
C ASN A 320 3.27 4.38 -23.65
N HIS A 321 3.35 4.62 -22.34
CA HIS A 321 2.50 5.57 -21.63
C HIS A 321 3.26 6.69 -20.90
N PRO A 322 4.31 7.30 -21.50
CA PRO A 322 5.25 8.16 -20.78
C PRO A 322 4.59 9.37 -20.09
N VAL A 323 3.53 9.94 -20.67
CA VAL A 323 2.81 11.09 -20.10
C VAL A 323 2.27 10.80 -18.69
N ALA A 324 1.65 9.63 -18.47
CA ALA A 324 1.12 9.26 -17.16
C ALA A 324 2.23 8.97 -16.15
N TYR A 325 3.31 8.33 -16.60
CA TYR A 325 4.41 7.92 -15.74
C TYR A 325 5.44 9.01 -15.47
N MET A 326 5.45 10.12 -16.22
CA MET A 326 6.43 11.21 -16.07
C MET A 326 5.85 12.54 -15.60
N ASN A 327 4.52 12.66 -15.48
CA ASN A 327 3.86 13.88 -15.01
C ASN A 327 3.03 13.64 -13.74
N LEU A 328 3.59 14.08 -12.60
CA LEU A 328 2.96 13.95 -11.28
C LEU A 328 1.71 14.83 -11.09
N ASN A 329 1.50 15.84 -11.93
CA ASN A 329 0.33 16.73 -11.83
C ASN A 329 -0.94 16.12 -12.43
N LEU A 330 -0.83 14.98 -13.13
CA LEU A 330 -1.96 14.31 -13.75
C LEU A 330 -2.62 13.33 -12.78
N THR A 331 -3.90 13.53 -12.55
CA THR A 331 -4.67 12.77 -11.56
C THR A 331 -5.50 11.64 -12.14
N SER A 332 -5.65 11.56 -13.47
CA SER A 332 -6.39 10.50 -14.17
C SER A 332 -5.68 10.06 -15.45
N TRP A 333 -6.00 8.86 -15.92
CA TRP A 333 -5.56 8.28 -17.18
C TRP A 333 -6.00 9.13 -18.39
N SER A 334 -7.23 9.64 -18.34
CA SER A 334 -7.75 10.55 -19.35
C SER A 334 -7.02 11.90 -19.37
N ALA A 335 -6.59 12.42 -18.21
CA ALA A 335 -5.77 13.63 -18.15
C ALA A 335 -4.38 13.43 -18.77
N ALA A 336 -3.90 12.18 -18.84
CA ALA A 336 -2.71 11.79 -19.61
C ALA A 336 -2.98 11.56 -21.11
N ASN A 337 -4.18 11.88 -21.58
CA ASN A 337 -4.64 11.73 -22.96
C ASN A 337 -4.65 10.27 -23.45
N TYR A 338 -4.90 9.32 -22.54
CA TYR A 338 -5.09 7.91 -22.86
C TYR A 338 -6.55 7.49 -22.67
N SER A 339 -7.03 6.62 -23.56
CA SER A 339 -8.39 6.09 -23.48
C SER A 339 -8.49 4.97 -22.44
N TRP A 340 -9.59 4.93 -21.70
CA TRP A 340 -9.89 3.81 -20.81
C TRP A 340 -10.14 2.52 -21.62
N PRO A 341 -9.43 1.41 -21.36
CA PRO A 341 -9.66 0.14 -22.04
C PRO A 341 -11.07 -0.40 -21.76
N LYS A 342 -11.77 -0.82 -22.81
CA LYS A 342 -13.07 -1.49 -22.69
C LYS A 342 -12.90 -2.96 -22.31
N ASN A 343 -13.88 -3.52 -21.61
CA ASN A 343 -13.97 -4.95 -21.28
C ASN A 343 -15.34 -5.53 -21.66
N THR A 344 -15.44 -6.86 -21.66
CA THR A 344 -16.65 -7.56 -22.10
C THR A 344 -17.88 -7.34 -21.22
N LEU A 345 -17.73 -6.95 -19.94
CA LEU A 345 -18.87 -6.69 -19.05
C LEU A 345 -19.51 -5.33 -19.30
N THR A 346 -18.71 -4.34 -19.69
CA THR A 346 -19.18 -2.99 -20.02
C THR A 346 -19.40 -2.80 -21.52
N GLY A 347 -19.20 -3.86 -22.32
CA GLY A 347 -19.33 -3.88 -23.76
C GLY A 347 -18.04 -3.54 -24.52
N CYS A 348 -17.80 -4.27 -25.60
CA CYS A 348 -16.89 -3.90 -26.68
C CYS A 348 -17.66 -3.01 -27.68
#